data_AF-A0A8W8ND33-F1
#
_entry.id   AF-A0A8W8ND33-F1
#
_cell.length_a   1.000
_cell.length_b   1.000
_cell.length_c   1.000
_cell.angle_alpha   90.00
_cell.angle_beta   90.00
_cell.angle_gamma   90.00
#
_symmetry.space_group_name_H-M   'P 1'
#
loop_
_entity.id
_entity.type
_entity.pdbx_description
1 polymer ?
#
loop_
_entity_poly.entity_id
_entity_poly.type
_entity_poly.pdbx_seq_one_letter_code
_entity_poly.pdbx_strand_id
1 'polypeptide(L)'
;MVLVDFKNDPYSEGNSCNTICCRGDLRDADPKPSGCYDTKVSDYKMALNFEADIINGPTRGTGLPPFSWTSEFNQTHMGLPTTYNFDFLRTSPKFKTP
;
A
#
# COMPACT_ATOMS: atom_id res chain seq x y z
N MET A 1 7.08 1.35 -4.42
CA MET A 1 7.91 1.72 -3.28
C MET A 1 7.07 1.46 -2.04
N VAL A 2 7.33 0.36 -1.34
CA VAL A 2 6.43 -0.20 -0.31
C VAL A 2 7.10 -0.30 1.07
N LEU A 3 8.22 0.40 1.28
CA LEU A 3 9.07 0.24 2.45
C LEU A 3 8.39 0.77 3.73
N VAL A 4 8.30 -0.10 4.73
CA VAL A 4 7.99 0.21 6.12
C VAL A 4 8.77 -0.75 7.01
N ASP A 5 9.59 -0.19 7.89
CA ASP A 5 10.32 -0.94 8.91
C ASP A 5 10.40 -0.14 10.23
N PHE A 6 9.30 0.49 10.63
CA PHE A 6 9.28 1.49 11.69
C PHE A 6 9.73 1.01 13.09
N LYS A 7 9.78 -0.32 13.28
CA LYS A 7 10.26 -0.94 14.52
C LYS A 7 11.78 -1.06 14.59
N ASN A 8 12.46 -1.11 13.45
CA ASN A 8 13.91 -1.33 13.36
C ASN A 8 14.65 -0.13 12.74
N ASP A 9 13.97 0.67 11.90
CA ASP A 9 14.54 1.88 11.30
C ASP A 9 14.63 3.01 12.33
N PRO A 10 15.83 3.47 12.72
CA PRO A 10 15.99 4.54 13.70
C PRO A 10 15.43 5.88 13.21
N TYR A 11 15.32 6.10 11.91
CA TYR A 11 14.74 7.32 11.34
C TYR A 11 13.21 7.32 11.38
N SER A 12 12.59 6.17 11.62
CA SER A 12 11.15 6.10 11.83
C SER A 12 10.72 6.49 13.24
N GLU A 13 11.63 6.60 14.21
CA GLU A 13 11.31 7.02 15.58
C GLU A 13 10.15 6.22 16.22
N GLY A 14 10.01 4.94 15.85
CA GLY A 14 8.90 4.08 16.28
C GLY A 14 7.53 4.45 15.68
N ASN A 15 7.45 5.44 14.81
CA ASN A 15 6.21 5.91 14.19
C ASN A 15 6.01 5.24 12.82
N SER A 16 4.93 4.48 12.69
CA SER A 16 4.54 3.76 11.47
C SER A 16 4.29 4.65 10.25
N CYS A 17 4.25 5.97 10.42
CA CYS A 17 4.14 6.96 9.33
C CYS A 17 5.39 7.80 9.09
N ASN A 18 6.43 7.69 9.92
CA ASN A 18 7.75 8.25 9.64
C ASN A 18 8.56 7.27 8.77
N THR A 19 7.99 6.92 7.62
CA THR A 19 8.54 5.94 6.68
C THR A 19 8.02 6.28 5.30
N ILE A 20 8.57 5.63 4.28
CA ILE A 20 8.20 5.88 2.89
C ILE A 20 6.72 5.56 2.62
N CYS A 21 6.21 4.44 3.14
CA CYS A 21 4.82 4.01 2.89
C CYS A 21 4.02 3.90 4.20
N CYS A 22 3.65 5.04 4.79
CA CYS A 22 2.95 5.16 6.08
C CYS A 22 1.83 4.12 6.33
N ARG A 23 1.81 3.57 7.55
CA ARG A 23 0.79 2.66 8.10
C ARG A 23 0.09 3.30 9.30
N GLY A 24 -0.79 4.27 9.04
CA GLY A 24 -1.48 5.04 10.09
C GLY A 24 -2.38 4.18 10.99
N ASP A 25 -2.80 3.03 10.48
CA ASP A 25 -3.59 2.02 11.19
C ASP A 25 -2.78 1.30 12.27
N LEU A 26 -1.45 1.33 12.20
CA LEU A 26 -0.54 0.72 13.17
C LEU A 26 0.06 1.71 14.16
N ARG A 27 -0.47 2.93 14.25
CA ARG A 27 0.01 3.92 15.24
C ARG A 27 -0.46 3.53 16.63
N ASP A 28 0.44 3.58 17.62
CA ASP A 28 0.10 3.30 19.02
C ASP A 28 -0.92 4.30 19.60
N ALA A 29 -0.87 5.55 19.13
CA ALA A 29 -1.78 6.61 19.54
C ALA A 29 -2.62 7.09 18.36
N ASP A 30 -3.95 7.06 18.53
CA ASP A 30 -4.94 7.51 17.53
C ASP A 30 -4.75 6.79 16.18
N PRO A 31 -4.91 5.45 16.14
CA PRO A 31 -4.83 4.68 14.90
C PRO A 31 -5.91 5.14 13.93
N LYS A 32 -5.52 5.38 12.68
CA LYS A 32 -6.43 5.85 11.62
C LYS A 32 -6.28 4.98 10.38
N PRO A 33 -7.37 4.62 9.69
CA PRO A 33 -7.30 3.90 8.42
C PRO A 33 -6.83 4.85 7.31
N SER A 34 -5.56 5.19 7.37
CA SER A 34 -4.90 6.23 6.59
C SER A 34 -3.43 5.85 6.35
N GLY A 35 -2.84 6.43 5.32
CA GLY A 35 -1.45 6.21 4.96
C GLY A 35 -1.31 5.86 3.49
N CYS A 36 -0.25 5.12 3.18
CA CYS A 36 0.06 4.65 1.84
C CYS A 36 -0.88 3.49 1.47
N TYR A 37 -1.48 3.55 0.28
CA TYR A 37 -2.50 2.58 -0.17
C TYR A 37 -2.27 2.04 -1.58
N ASP A 38 -1.14 2.35 -2.21
CA ASP A 38 -0.75 1.76 -3.48
C ASP A 38 0.76 1.84 -3.73
N THR A 39 1.21 1.15 -4.77
CA THR A 39 2.42 1.50 -5.50
C THR A 39 2.18 1.26 -6.97
N LYS A 40 2.72 2.16 -7.81
CA LYS A 40 2.84 1.97 -9.25
C LYS A 40 4.31 2.16 -9.63
N VAL A 41 4.89 1.23 -10.38
CA VAL A 41 6.28 1.33 -10.85
C VAL A 41 6.36 0.95 -12.32
N SER A 42 7.14 1.72 -13.08
CA SER A 42 7.40 1.47 -14.49
C SER A 42 8.85 1.83 -14.75
N ASP A 43 9.56 0.96 -15.48
CA ASP A 43 10.87 1.27 -16.04
C ASP A 43 10.72 1.88 -17.45
N TYR A 44 11.85 2.29 -18.05
CA TYR A 44 11.84 2.88 -19.38
C TYR A 44 11.19 1.99 -20.45
N LYS A 45 11.44 0.68 -20.42
CA LYS A 45 10.89 -0.27 -21.41
C LYS A 45 9.41 -0.51 -21.19
N MET A 46 8.97 -0.57 -19.93
CA MET A 46 7.57 -0.68 -19.57
C MET A 46 6.79 0.56 -20.00
N ALA A 47 7.34 1.75 -19.77
CA ALA A 47 6.72 3.01 -20.16
C ALA A 47 6.48 3.09 -21.68
N LEU A 48 7.44 2.65 -22.50
CA LEU A 48 7.28 2.55 -23.96
C LEU A 48 6.14 1.61 -24.39
N ASN A 49 5.75 0.66 -23.54
CA ASN A 49 4.71 -0.33 -23.81
C ASN A 49 3.38 -0.06 -23.09
N PHE A 50 3.27 1.10 -22.42
CA PHE A 50 2.15 1.46 -21.54
C PHE A 50 1.95 0.45 -20.38
N GLU A 51 3.06 0.00 -19.80
CA GLU A 51 3.06 -1.00 -18.72
C GLU A 51 3.46 -0.40 -17.37
N ALA A 52 2.89 -0.96 -16.30
CA ALA A 52 3.27 -0.68 -14.92
C ALA A 52 3.02 -1.92 -14.04
N ASP A 53 3.90 -2.17 -13.08
CA ASP A 53 3.62 -3.08 -11.96
C ASP A 53 2.90 -2.29 -10.87
N ILE A 54 1.71 -2.76 -10.49
CA ILE A 54 0.81 -2.07 -9.57
C ILE A 54 0.41 -3.01 -8.44
N ILE A 55 0.48 -2.53 -7.20
CA ILE A 55 -0.10 -3.17 -6.02
C ILE A 55 -1.12 -2.21 -5.41
N ASN A 56 -2.25 -2.75 -4.95
CA ASN A 56 -3.29 -1.99 -4.28
C ASN A 56 -3.40 -2.42 -2.81
N GLY A 57 -3.42 -1.46 -1.90
CA GLY A 57 -3.57 -1.67 -0.46
C GLY A 57 -2.36 -1.21 0.35
N PRO A 58 -2.54 -1.03 1.68
CA PRO A 58 -1.46 -0.74 2.60
C PRO A 58 -0.36 -1.80 2.58
N THR A 59 0.89 -1.36 2.70
CA THR A 59 2.04 -2.25 2.57
C THR A 59 2.12 -3.27 3.70
N ARG A 60 2.55 -4.48 3.35
CA ARG A 60 2.96 -5.52 4.29
C ARG A 60 4.42 -5.36 4.76
N GLY A 61 5.15 -4.38 4.23
CA GLY A 61 6.50 -3.99 4.68
C GLY A 61 7.44 -5.17 4.93
N THR A 62 8.16 -5.12 6.04
CA THR A 62 9.02 -6.19 6.58
C THR A 62 8.23 -7.19 7.46
N GLY A 63 7.08 -7.68 6.98
CA GLY A 63 6.27 -8.70 7.69
C GLY A 63 5.14 -8.14 8.56
N LEU A 64 4.65 -6.94 8.24
CA LEU A 64 3.45 -6.35 8.83
C LEU A 64 2.18 -7.11 8.39
N PRO A 65 1.14 -7.14 9.25
CA PRO A 65 -0.12 -7.76 8.87
C PRO A 65 -0.79 -6.99 7.71
N PRO A 66 -1.55 -7.70 6.85
CA PRO A 66 -2.48 -7.06 5.93
C PRO A 66 -3.41 -6.10 6.66
N PHE A 67 -3.77 -5.00 6.00
CA PHE A 67 -4.81 -4.11 6.53
C PHE A 67 -6.18 -4.75 6.33
N SER A 68 -7.03 -4.65 7.36
CA SER A 68 -8.43 -5.06 7.31
C SER A 68 -9.33 -3.94 7.80
N TRP A 69 -10.47 -3.75 7.14
CA TRP A 69 -11.57 -2.97 7.69
C TRP A 69 -12.18 -3.74 8.87
N THR A 70 -12.10 -3.15 10.06
CA THR A 70 -12.64 -3.73 11.31
C THR A 70 -13.63 -2.75 11.94
N SER A 71 -14.24 -3.13 13.07
CA SER A 71 -15.11 -2.24 13.84
C SER A 71 -14.39 -1.00 14.40
N GLU A 72 -13.05 -1.04 14.51
CA GLU A 72 -12.22 0.13 14.88
C GLU A 72 -12.27 1.21 13.79
N PHE A 73 -12.43 0.80 12.53
CA PHE A 73 -12.46 1.66 11.35
C PHE A 73 -13.87 1.74 10.78
N ASN A 74 -14.74 2.49 11.47
CA ASN A 74 -16.19 2.55 11.19
C ASN A 74 -16.61 3.38 9.96
N GLN A 75 -15.69 3.75 9.08
CA GLN A 75 -16.01 4.57 7.90
C GLN A 75 -16.57 3.71 6.78
N THR A 76 -17.41 4.31 5.92
CA THR A 76 -17.98 3.61 4.77
C THR A 76 -16.90 3.17 3.78
N HIS A 77 -16.86 1.88 3.46
CA HIS A 77 -15.94 1.25 2.52
C HIS A 77 -16.69 0.29 1.58
N MET A 78 -17.93 0.63 1.22
CA MET A 78 -18.79 -0.19 0.36
C MET A 78 -18.12 -0.46 -0.99
N GLY A 79 -18.08 -1.75 -1.37
CA GLY A 79 -17.43 -2.20 -2.61
C GLY A 79 -15.92 -2.39 -2.50
N LEU A 80 -15.30 -2.09 -1.36
CA LEU A 80 -13.90 -2.40 -1.10
C LEU A 80 -13.74 -3.80 -0.48
N PRO A 81 -12.61 -4.48 -0.70
CA PRO A 81 -12.29 -5.72 -0.01
C PRO A 81 -12.22 -5.52 1.50
N THR A 82 -12.67 -6.50 2.29
CA THR A 82 -12.52 -6.48 3.76
C THR A 82 -11.05 -6.47 4.17
N THR A 83 -10.20 -7.20 3.46
CA THR A 83 -8.76 -7.31 3.74
C THR A 83 -7.94 -7.07 2.48
N TYR A 84 -6.90 -6.26 2.59
CA TYR A 84 -5.97 -5.93 1.50
C TYR A 84 -4.72 -6.80 1.60
N ASN A 85 -4.76 -7.94 0.91
CA ASN A 85 -3.64 -8.88 0.81
C ASN A 85 -3.38 -9.22 -0.67
N PHE A 86 -3.02 -8.20 -1.44
CA PHE A 86 -2.75 -8.32 -2.87
C PHE A 86 -1.24 -8.30 -3.12
N ASP A 87 -0.85 -8.88 -4.26
CA ASP A 87 0.51 -8.80 -4.79
C ASP A 87 0.58 -7.78 -5.93
N PHE A 88 1.81 -7.49 -6.39
CA PHE A 88 1.99 -6.70 -7.59
C PHE A 88 1.42 -7.43 -8.81
N LEU A 89 0.74 -6.67 -9.65
CA LEU A 89 0.21 -7.10 -10.93
C LEU A 89 0.80 -6.23 -12.03
N ARG A 90 1.34 -6.86 -13.09
CA ARG A 90 1.69 -6.17 -14.32
C ARG A 90 0.42 -5.78 -15.05
N THR A 91 0.28 -4.50 -15.36
CA THR A 91 -0.86 -3.93 -16.07
C THR A 91 -0.43 -3.39 -17.43
N SER A 92 -1.33 -3.50 -18.41
CA SER A 92 -1.16 -2.96 -19.77
C SER A 92 -2.55 -2.67 -20.37
N PRO A 93 -2.64 -1.83 -21.42
CA PRO A 93 -3.89 -1.67 -22.17
C PRO A 93 -4.35 -3.03 -22.72
N LYS A 94 -5.61 -3.37 -22.45
CA LYS A 94 -6.25 -4.56 -23.05
C LYS A 94 -6.47 -4.38 -24.56
N PHE A 95 -6.73 -3.15 -24.97
CA PHE A 95 -6.87 -2.75 -26.36
C PHE A 95 -5.74 -1.76 -26.66
N LYS A 96 -4.71 -2.23 -27.36
CA LYS A 96 -3.84 -1.34 -28.12
C LYS A 96 -4.57 -1.10 -29.45
N THR A 97 -4.55 0.12 -30.00
CA THR A 97 -5.36 0.59 -31.16
C THR A 97 -5.54 -0.46 -32.29
N PRO A 98 -6.66 -0.41 -33.04
CA PRO A 98 -7.12 -1.49 -33.93
C PRO A 98 -6.07 -2.07 -34.87
#